data_AF-A0A8C4TTT7-F1
#
_entry.id   AF-A0A8C4TTT7-F1
#
_cell.length_a   1.000
_cell.length_b   1.000
_cell.length_c   1.000
_cell.angle_alpha   90.00
_cell.angle_beta   90.00
_cell.angle_gamma   90.00
#
_symmetry.space_group_name_H-M   'P 1'
#
loop_
_entity.id
_entity.type
_entity.pdbx_description
1 polymer ?
#
loop_
_entity_poly.entity_id
_entity_poly.type
_entity_poly.pdbx_seq_one_letter_code
_entity_poly.pdbx_strand_id
1 'polypeptide(L)'
;MAAAANPVASPRDGLRGAAAVPGCRAAAAPPSRAQARQVGMAAALGWLGRAAALVGGAQRLLRCCGGGAAAAAAACLARGISSVERPKRPISAYFRFLKEHHAAFRQKNPEASSMEVIKKIADAWKALPVSQKQAYEEARKTDWQKYQEQMASYKAQLTPAQAAALKEERRKRLAKRRSFKAKRELTVLGKPKRPRSGFNIFVSENFKESEGVSPVAKLKQLFDAWQKLSSTQKQPYLQLAEDDKVRYENEMRSWEAKMVELGREDLIRSKKPRPKKKTAETEEKTATAKASSHENKAKLQLKRSEE
;
A
#
# COMPACT_ATOMS: atom_id res chain seq x y z
N MET A 1 -14.49 47.80 -45.55
CA MET A 1 -13.92 48.39 -46.78
C MET A 1 -12.44 48.65 -46.55
N ALA A 2 -11.58 48.40 -47.55
CA ALA A 2 -10.11 48.60 -47.56
C ALA A 2 -9.33 47.95 -46.37
N ALA A 3 -8.52 46.90 -46.51
CA ALA A 3 -7.58 46.46 -47.55
C ALA A 3 -6.34 47.37 -47.70
N ALA A 4 -5.21 46.91 -47.16
CA ALA A 4 -3.86 47.28 -47.56
C ALA A 4 -2.95 46.05 -47.35
N ALA A 5 -2.42 45.51 -48.45
CA ALA A 5 -1.45 44.42 -48.44
C ALA A 5 -0.08 44.94 -48.89
N ASN A 6 1.00 44.25 -48.50
CA ASN A 6 2.30 44.40 -49.16
C ASN A 6 2.97 43.01 -49.25
N PRO A 7 3.26 42.50 -50.46
CA PRO A 7 4.00 41.26 -50.69
C PRO A 7 5.46 41.55 -51.14
N VAL A 8 6.11 40.55 -51.79
CA VAL A 8 7.45 40.59 -52.45
C VAL A 8 8.65 40.40 -51.50
N ALA A 9 9.66 39.54 -51.76
CA ALA A 9 9.77 38.33 -52.59
C ALA A 9 11.03 37.52 -52.19
N SER A 10 11.08 36.23 -52.56
CA SER A 10 12.31 35.40 -52.67
C SER A 10 12.88 35.51 -54.12
N PRO A 11 13.76 34.63 -54.67
CA PRO A 11 14.60 33.55 -54.11
C PRO A 11 16.06 33.53 -54.69
N ARG A 12 16.83 32.47 -54.36
CA ARG A 12 17.90 31.75 -55.14
C ARG A 12 18.99 31.23 -54.19
N ASP A 13 19.76 30.18 -54.42
CA ASP A 13 19.72 28.90 -55.18
C ASP A 13 21.19 28.41 -55.23
N GLY A 14 21.44 27.08 -55.29
CA GLY A 14 22.80 26.50 -55.29
C GLY A 14 23.03 25.53 -54.12
N LEU A 15 22.71 24.22 -54.14
CA LEU A 15 22.87 23.11 -55.11
C LEU A 15 24.30 22.58 -55.33
N ARG A 16 24.39 21.23 -55.29
CA ARG A 16 25.47 20.30 -55.75
C ARG A 16 26.62 20.07 -54.75
N GLY A 17 27.08 18.84 -54.46
CA GLY A 17 26.67 17.45 -54.80
C GLY A 17 27.17 16.47 -53.69
N ALA A 18 26.56 15.31 -53.42
CA ALA A 18 26.52 14.07 -54.21
C ALA A 18 27.86 13.30 -54.32
N ALA A 19 28.06 12.24 -53.51
CA ALA A 19 28.63 10.94 -53.95
C ALA A 19 28.71 9.84 -52.84
N ALA A 20 28.36 8.60 -53.24
CA ALA A 20 28.90 7.28 -52.85
C ALA A 20 28.85 6.73 -51.40
N VAL A 21 27.99 5.70 -51.24
CA VAL A 21 28.19 4.49 -50.40
C VAL A 21 29.04 3.48 -51.22
N PRO A 22 29.79 2.51 -50.64
CA PRO A 22 29.20 1.28 -50.07
C PRO A 22 29.97 0.67 -48.86
N GLY A 23 29.40 -0.32 -48.17
CA GLY A 23 30.13 -1.06 -47.12
C GLY A 23 29.31 -1.98 -46.22
N CYS A 24 28.74 -3.05 -46.75
CA CYS A 24 28.12 -4.09 -45.92
C CYS A 24 29.15 -4.78 -45.02
N ARG A 25 28.81 -5.01 -43.74
CA ARG A 25 29.52 -6.00 -42.90
C ARG A 25 28.52 -6.92 -42.19
N ALA A 26 28.79 -8.21 -42.28
CA ALA A 26 27.83 -9.27 -41.99
C ALA A 26 27.61 -9.52 -40.49
N ALA A 27 26.46 -10.10 -40.16
CA ALA A 27 26.17 -10.63 -38.84
C ALA A 27 27.06 -11.84 -38.52
N ALA A 28 27.63 -11.88 -37.31
CA ALA A 28 28.30 -13.06 -36.77
C ALA A 28 27.32 -13.84 -35.88
N ALA A 29 27.05 -15.09 -36.24
CA ALA A 29 26.24 -16.01 -35.44
C ALA A 29 27.05 -16.61 -34.27
N PRO A 30 26.42 -16.98 -33.15
CA PRO A 30 27.10 -17.64 -32.04
C PRO A 30 27.43 -19.12 -32.38
N PRO A 31 28.59 -19.66 -31.94
CA PRO A 31 28.97 -21.03 -32.21
C PRO A 31 28.15 -22.06 -31.42
N SER A 32 27.94 -23.22 -32.04
CA SER A 32 27.08 -24.30 -31.56
C SER A 32 27.71 -25.15 -30.43
N ARG A 33 26.83 -25.65 -29.56
CA ARG A 33 27.14 -26.55 -28.44
C ARG A 33 27.32 -28.00 -28.91
N ALA A 34 28.52 -28.42 -29.31
CA ALA A 34 28.88 -29.83 -29.47
C ALA A 34 30.40 -30.10 -29.36
N GLN A 35 30.75 -31.23 -28.74
CA GLN A 35 32.06 -31.92 -28.79
C GLN A 35 33.28 -31.22 -28.15
N ALA A 36 33.44 -31.45 -26.84
CA ALA A 36 34.73 -31.82 -26.24
C ALA A 36 34.45 -32.81 -25.09
N ARG A 37 34.94 -34.05 -25.19
CA ARG A 37 34.78 -35.10 -24.17
C ARG A 37 36.17 -35.51 -23.64
N GLN A 38 36.21 -35.81 -22.34
CA GLN A 38 37.16 -36.72 -21.66
C GLN A 38 38.67 -36.40 -21.73
N VAL A 39 39.21 -35.83 -20.65
CA VAL A 39 40.02 -36.53 -19.62
C VAL A 39 39.63 -35.92 -18.25
N GLY A 40 39.60 -36.56 -17.09
CA GLY A 40 39.79 -37.97 -16.71
C GLY A 40 38.95 -38.32 -15.45
N MET A 41 39.55 -38.88 -14.40
CA MET A 41 38.91 -39.19 -13.11
C MET A 41 39.87 -38.98 -11.91
N ALA A 42 39.27 -39.00 -10.70
CA ALA A 42 39.84 -39.33 -9.39
C ALA A 42 40.47 -38.20 -8.53
N ALA A 43 39.73 -37.79 -7.49
CA ALA A 43 40.13 -37.90 -6.09
C ALA A 43 38.96 -37.54 -5.16
N ALA A 44 38.54 -38.47 -4.31
CA ALA A 44 37.71 -38.20 -3.13
C ALA A 44 38.53 -38.49 -1.88
N LEU A 45 38.36 -37.71 -0.80
CA LEU A 45 38.49 -38.10 0.62
C LEU A 45 38.59 -36.86 1.54
N GLY A 46 37.89 -36.90 2.68
CA GLY A 46 37.93 -35.87 3.73
C GLY A 46 37.20 -34.56 3.36
N TRP A 47 36.71 -33.75 4.29
CA TRP A 47 36.99 -33.69 5.73
C TRP A 47 35.70 -33.66 6.56
N LEU A 48 35.60 -34.54 7.57
CA LEU A 48 34.67 -34.40 8.70
C LEU A 48 35.51 -34.16 9.96
N GLY A 49 35.36 -32.98 10.57
CA GLY A 49 36.25 -32.50 11.63
C GLY A 49 35.58 -31.55 12.60
N ARG A 50 34.76 -32.12 13.48
CA ARG A 50 34.63 -31.85 14.93
C ARG A 50 34.64 -30.39 15.43
N ALA A 51 33.52 -30.01 16.05
CA ALA A 51 33.50 -29.15 17.24
C ALA A 51 32.47 -29.67 18.27
N ALA A 52 32.98 -30.35 19.28
CA ALA A 52 32.31 -30.72 20.53
C ALA A 52 33.36 -30.49 21.65
N ALA A 53 33.04 -30.07 22.87
CA ALA A 53 31.78 -29.73 23.51
C ALA A 53 32.07 -28.71 24.63
N LEU A 54 31.04 -28.15 25.28
CA LEU A 54 31.13 -27.85 26.71
C LEU A 54 29.74 -27.93 27.35
N VAL A 55 29.62 -28.83 28.34
CA VAL A 55 28.43 -29.06 29.15
C VAL A 55 28.60 -28.31 30.47
N GLY A 56 27.53 -27.67 30.97
CA GLY A 56 27.50 -27.15 32.34
C GLY A 56 26.27 -26.29 32.62
N GLY A 57 25.45 -26.69 33.60
CA GLY A 57 24.36 -25.83 34.14
C GLY A 57 22.98 -26.48 34.19
N ALA A 58 22.82 -27.54 34.97
CA ALA A 58 21.50 -28.11 35.28
C ALA A 58 20.91 -27.52 36.58
N GLN A 59 19.61 -27.18 36.52
CA GLN A 59 18.63 -27.16 37.62
C GLN A 59 18.82 -26.23 38.85
N ARG A 60 17.90 -25.26 38.97
CA ARG A 60 17.07 -24.85 40.14
C ARG A 60 16.25 -23.62 39.69
N LEU A 61 14.97 -23.40 39.98
CA LEU A 61 13.94 -24.14 40.73
C LEU A 61 12.57 -23.85 40.07
N LEU A 62 11.66 -24.83 40.03
CA LEU A 62 10.23 -24.56 39.85
C LEU A 62 9.66 -23.99 41.16
N ARG A 63 8.96 -22.85 41.12
CA ARG A 63 7.76 -22.66 41.95
C ARG A 63 6.76 -21.70 41.30
N CYS A 64 5.48 -22.06 41.43
CA CYS A 64 4.39 -21.59 40.59
C CYS A 64 3.78 -20.24 41.00
N CYS A 65 3.38 -19.46 40.00
CA CYS A 65 2.04 -18.89 39.79
C CYS A 65 1.93 -18.70 38.27
N GLY A 66 0.94 -19.15 37.50
CA GLY A 66 -0.40 -19.66 37.76
C GLY A 66 -1.23 -19.26 36.51
N GLY A 67 -1.77 -20.22 35.75
CA GLY A 67 -2.70 -19.93 34.63
C GLY A 67 -2.13 -19.73 33.21
N GLY A 68 -0.81 -19.85 32.96
CA GLY A 68 -0.23 -19.51 31.64
C GLY A 68 -0.28 -20.58 30.52
N ALA A 69 -0.24 -21.87 30.87
CA ALA A 69 0.03 -22.94 29.89
C ALA A 69 -1.11 -23.14 28.86
N ALA A 70 -2.37 -23.13 29.29
CA ALA A 70 -3.53 -23.26 28.40
C ALA A 70 -3.65 -22.08 27.43
N ALA A 71 -3.35 -20.86 27.90
CA ALA A 71 -3.37 -19.65 27.06
C ALA A 71 -2.25 -19.66 26.01
N ALA A 72 -1.05 -20.14 26.36
CA ALA A 72 0.06 -20.29 25.43
C ALA A 72 -0.21 -21.38 24.37
N ALA A 73 -0.76 -22.53 24.77
CA ALA A 73 -1.16 -23.59 23.84
C ALA A 73 -2.27 -23.12 22.88
N ALA A 74 -3.29 -22.42 23.39
CA ALA A 74 -4.33 -21.80 22.57
C ALA A 74 -3.76 -20.73 21.62
N ALA A 75 -2.76 -19.95 22.04
CA ALA A 75 -2.10 -18.95 21.19
C ALA A 75 -1.25 -19.58 20.07
N CYS A 76 -0.65 -20.76 20.30
CA CYS A 76 0.04 -21.52 19.25
C CYS A 76 -0.95 -22.11 18.23
N LEU A 77 -2.07 -22.69 18.67
CA LEU A 77 -3.14 -23.16 17.77
C LEU A 77 -3.83 -21.99 17.02
N ALA A 78 -3.92 -20.82 17.64
CA ALA A 78 -4.44 -19.60 17.00
C ALA A 78 -3.57 -19.08 15.83
N ARG A 79 -2.30 -19.49 15.74
CA ARG A 79 -1.39 -19.10 14.64
C ARG A 79 -1.56 -19.94 13.36
N GLY A 80 -2.22 -21.10 13.41
CA GLY A 80 -2.43 -21.95 12.24
C GLY A 80 -3.41 -21.34 11.23
N ILE A 81 -4.59 -20.90 11.71
CA ILE A 81 -5.70 -20.46 10.84
C ILE A 81 -5.50 -19.06 10.27
N SER A 82 -4.55 -18.96 9.35
CA SER A 82 -4.38 -17.84 8.44
C SER A 82 -5.60 -17.70 7.52
N SER A 83 -5.83 -16.49 6.98
CA SER A 83 -6.82 -16.26 5.91
C SER A 83 -6.59 -17.13 4.65
N VAL A 84 -5.43 -17.77 4.55
CA VAL A 84 -5.03 -18.76 3.53
C VAL A 84 -5.83 -20.07 3.65
N GLU A 85 -6.15 -20.54 4.86
CA GLU A 85 -6.84 -21.82 5.09
C GLU A 85 -8.35 -21.74 4.84
N ARG A 86 -8.91 -20.53 4.82
CA ARG A 86 -10.33 -20.32 4.56
C ARG A 86 -10.69 -20.79 3.14
N PRO A 87 -11.66 -21.73 2.98
CA PRO A 87 -12.11 -22.14 1.66
C PRO A 87 -12.55 -20.94 0.81
N LYS A 88 -12.06 -20.91 -0.44
CA LYS A 88 -12.38 -19.87 -1.41
C LYS A 88 -13.68 -20.25 -2.14
N ARG A 89 -14.51 -19.24 -2.44
CA ARG A 89 -15.71 -19.46 -3.25
C ARG A 89 -15.31 -20.03 -4.62
N PRO A 90 -16.04 -21.02 -5.16
CA PRO A 90 -15.74 -21.57 -6.47
C PRO A 90 -15.99 -20.53 -7.56
N ILE A 91 -15.33 -20.73 -8.69
CA ILE A 91 -15.48 -19.89 -9.87
C ILE A 91 -16.85 -20.13 -10.52
N SER A 92 -17.47 -19.08 -11.06
CA SER A 92 -18.71 -19.22 -11.84
C SER A 92 -18.43 -19.87 -13.20
N ALA A 93 -19.44 -20.51 -13.81
CA ALA A 93 -19.42 -21.10 -15.15
C ALA A 93 -18.59 -20.29 -16.18
N TYR A 94 -18.92 -19.01 -16.38
CA TYR A 94 -18.17 -18.12 -17.28
C TYR A 94 -16.68 -17.98 -16.93
N PHE A 95 -16.33 -17.83 -15.65
CA PHE A 95 -14.92 -17.73 -15.23
C PHE A 95 -14.16 -19.05 -15.35
N ARG A 96 -14.86 -20.20 -15.36
CA ARG A 96 -14.25 -21.49 -15.70
C ARG A 96 -13.94 -21.56 -17.20
N PHE A 97 -14.92 -21.30 -18.05
CA PHE A 97 -14.72 -21.17 -19.50
C PHE A 97 -13.60 -20.16 -19.84
N LEU A 98 -13.58 -18.99 -19.20
CA LEU A 98 -12.50 -18.01 -19.36
C LEU A 98 -11.14 -18.60 -18.98
N LYS A 99 -11.03 -19.30 -17.83
CA LYS A 99 -9.77 -19.90 -17.40
C LYS A 99 -9.23 -20.93 -18.42
N GLU A 100 -10.11 -21.75 -18.98
CA GLU A 100 -9.77 -22.78 -19.96
C GLU A 100 -9.35 -22.17 -21.31
N HIS A 101 -10.16 -21.25 -21.84
CA HIS A 101 -9.95 -20.71 -23.19
C HIS A 101 -9.00 -19.51 -23.26
N HIS A 102 -8.69 -18.83 -22.15
CA HIS A 102 -7.85 -17.61 -22.18
C HIS A 102 -6.44 -17.83 -22.74
N ALA A 103 -5.81 -18.99 -22.50
CA ALA A 103 -4.52 -19.31 -23.10
C ALA A 103 -4.62 -19.42 -24.64
N ALA A 104 -5.60 -20.16 -25.15
CA ALA A 104 -5.83 -20.33 -26.59
C ALA A 104 -6.22 -19.01 -27.29
N PHE A 105 -7.06 -18.19 -26.67
CA PHE A 105 -7.41 -16.87 -27.21
C PHE A 105 -6.21 -15.91 -27.20
N ARG A 106 -5.33 -15.97 -26.20
CA ARG A 106 -4.08 -15.20 -26.17
C ARG A 106 -3.10 -15.65 -27.25
N GLN A 107 -2.92 -16.95 -27.45
CA GLN A 107 -2.08 -17.50 -28.53
C GLN A 107 -2.58 -17.10 -29.92
N LYS A 108 -3.90 -17.06 -30.13
CA LYS A 108 -4.53 -16.58 -31.38
C LYS A 108 -4.50 -15.06 -31.56
N ASN A 109 -4.16 -14.29 -30.52
CA ASN A 109 -4.17 -12.83 -30.53
C ASN A 109 -2.97 -12.28 -29.72
N PRO A 110 -1.71 -12.56 -30.13
CA PRO A 110 -0.52 -12.21 -29.34
C PRO A 110 -0.36 -10.69 -29.17
N GLU A 111 -0.69 -9.92 -30.21
CA GLU A 111 -0.65 -8.44 -30.21
C GLU A 111 -1.81 -7.79 -29.43
N ALA A 112 -2.88 -8.53 -29.11
CA ALA A 112 -4.06 -7.95 -28.49
C ALA A 112 -3.86 -7.74 -26.99
N SER A 113 -4.38 -6.63 -26.46
CA SER A 113 -4.34 -6.35 -25.03
C SER A 113 -5.11 -7.43 -24.25
N SER A 114 -4.65 -7.75 -23.03
CA SER A 114 -5.33 -8.73 -22.17
C SER A 114 -6.81 -8.41 -21.95
N MET A 115 -7.21 -7.12 -21.97
CA MET A 115 -8.62 -6.72 -21.89
C MET A 115 -9.41 -7.04 -23.16
N GLU A 116 -8.79 -6.97 -24.34
CA GLU A 116 -9.42 -7.29 -25.62
C GLU A 116 -9.58 -8.81 -25.81
N VAL A 117 -8.57 -9.57 -25.38
CA VAL A 117 -8.64 -11.03 -25.27
C VAL A 117 -9.82 -11.44 -24.38
N ILE A 118 -9.99 -10.80 -23.20
CA ILE A 118 -11.12 -11.07 -22.30
C ILE A 118 -12.47 -10.68 -22.93
N LYS A 119 -12.56 -9.56 -23.68
CA LYS A 119 -13.77 -9.19 -24.44
C LYS A 119 -14.13 -10.27 -25.47
N LYS A 120 -13.18 -10.70 -26.31
CA LYS A 120 -13.37 -11.77 -27.31
C LYS A 120 -13.87 -13.08 -26.67
N ILE A 121 -13.37 -13.44 -25.48
CA ILE A 121 -13.84 -14.60 -24.71
C ILE A 121 -15.26 -14.38 -24.15
N ALA A 122 -15.59 -13.16 -23.71
CA ALA A 122 -16.95 -12.83 -23.25
C ALA A 122 -17.98 -12.97 -24.38
N ASP A 123 -17.63 -12.55 -25.60
CA ASP A 123 -18.52 -12.65 -26.76
C ASP A 123 -18.63 -14.10 -27.26
N ALA A 124 -17.54 -14.86 -27.26
CA ALA A 124 -17.57 -16.31 -27.50
C ALA A 124 -18.46 -17.06 -26.48
N TRP A 125 -18.42 -16.67 -25.20
CA TRP A 125 -19.33 -17.22 -24.18
C TRP A 125 -20.79 -16.87 -24.44
N LYS A 126 -21.10 -15.65 -24.91
CA LYS A 126 -22.48 -15.28 -25.29
C LYS A 126 -22.98 -16.18 -26.43
N ALA A 127 -22.17 -16.38 -27.46
CA ALA A 127 -22.51 -17.20 -28.63
C ALA A 127 -22.59 -18.73 -28.34
N LEU A 128 -21.99 -19.21 -27.25
CA LEU A 128 -21.98 -20.63 -26.88
C LEU A 128 -23.42 -21.18 -26.71
N PRO A 129 -23.76 -22.37 -27.24
CA PRO A 129 -25.10 -22.95 -27.07
C PRO A 129 -25.41 -23.28 -25.60
N VAL A 130 -26.70 -23.30 -25.26
CA VAL A 130 -27.18 -23.52 -23.87
C VAL A 130 -26.72 -24.87 -23.32
N SER A 131 -26.69 -25.92 -24.13
CA SER A 131 -26.19 -27.26 -23.73
C SER A 131 -24.74 -27.24 -23.25
N GLN A 132 -23.85 -26.54 -23.96
CA GLN A 132 -22.45 -26.40 -23.54
C GLN A 132 -22.32 -25.51 -22.30
N LYS A 133 -23.14 -24.45 -22.17
CA LYS A 133 -23.22 -23.63 -20.95
C LYS A 133 -23.69 -24.45 -19.73
N GLN A 134 -24.65 -25.36 -19.91
CA GLN A 134 -25.19 -26.20 -18.84
C GLN A 134 -24.12 -27.07 -18.18
N ALA A 135 -23.21 -27.68 -18.95
CA ALA A 135 -22.09 -28.45 -18.39
C ALA A 135 -21.21 -27.61 -17.43
N TYR A 136 -20.95 -26.34 -17.78
CA TYR A 136 -20.23 -25.40 -16.92
C TYR A 136 -21.05 -24.96 -15.68
N GLU A 137 -22.37 -24.92 -15.77
CA GLU A 137 -23.25 -24.59 -14.65
C GLU A 137 -23.42 -25.76 -13.68
N GLU A 138 -23.62 -26.99 -14.17
CA GLU A 138 -23.65 -28.22 -13.37
C GLU A 138 -22.35 -28.40 -12.62
N ALA A 139 -21.23 -28.30 -13.33
CA ALA A 139 -19.93 -28.45 -12.72
C ALA A 139 -19.52 -27.24 -11.85
N ARG A 140 -20.29 -26.13 -11.86
CA ARG A 140 -20.29 -25.08 -10.82
C ARG A 140 -21.16 -25.46 -9.62
N LYS A 141 -22.33 -26.08 -9.82
CA LYS A 141 -23.22 -26.56 -8.73
C LYS A 141 -22.50 -27.57 -7.85
N THR A 142 -21.78 -28.53 -8.44
CA THR A 142 -20.99 -29.53 -7.70
C THR A 142 -19.84 -28.90 -6.91
N ASP A 143 -19.08 -27.98 -7.52
CA ASP A 143 -18.06 -27.17 -6.83
C ASP A 143 -18.65 -26.34 -5.67
N TRP A 144 -19.90 -25.87 -5.81
CA TRP A 144 -20.60 -25.12 -4.77
C TRP A 144 -21.01 -25.99 -3.57
N GLN A 145 -21.46 -27.22 -3.81
CA GLN A 145 -21.75 -28.20 -2.75
C GLN A 145 -20.47 -28.52 -1.97
N LYS A 146 -19.39 -28.90 -2.66
CA LYS A 146 -18.06 -29.11 -2.06
C LYS A 146 -17.58 -27.90 -1.26
N TYR A 147 -17.80 -26.69 -1.77
CA TYR A 147 -17.48 -25.45 -1.05
C TYR A 147 -18.32 -25.25 0.22
N GLN A 148 -19.61 -25.61 0.20
CA GLN A 148 -20.48 -25.54 1.38
C GLN A 148 -20.03 -26.52 2.46
N GLU A 149 -19.72 -27.76 2.10
CA GLU A 149 -19.16 -28.79 3.00
C GLU A 149 -17.83 -28.33 3.61
N GLN A 150 -16.87 -27.90 2.78
CA GLN A 150 -15.58 -27.38 3.23
C GLN A 150 -15.73 -26.14 4.13
N MET A 151 -16.68 -25.24 3.84
CA MET A 151 -16.95 -24.10 4.70
C MET A 151 -17.65 -24.48 6.01
N ALA A 152 -18.42 -25.56 6.04
CA ALA A 152 -19.06 -26.07 7.24
C ALA A 152 -18.03 -26.72 8.16
N SER A 153 -17.19 -27.62 7.64
CA SER A 153 -16.09 -28.23 8.40
C SER A 153 -15.09 -27.19 8.90
N TYR A 154 -14.68 -26.24 8.04
CA TYR A 154 -13.83 -25.12 8.44
C TYR A 154 -14.43 -24.32 9.61
N LYS A 155 -15.72 -23.96 9.53
CA LYS A 155 -16.40 -23.25 10.62
C LYS A 155 -16.48 -24.05 11.91
N ALA A 156 -16.68 -25.37 11.83
CA ALA A 156 -16.73 -26.24 13.00
C ALA A 156 -15.36 -26.39 13.70
N GLN A 157 -14.26 -26.30 12.94
CA GLN A 157 -12.90 -26.34 13.47
C GLN A 157 -12.43 -25.02 14.11
N LEU A 158 -13.14 -23.91 13.90
CA LEU A 158 -12.77 -22.58 14.41
C LEU A 158 -13.12 -22.40 15.88
N THR A 159 -12.13 -22.04 16.70
CA THR A 159 -12.39 -21.52 18.05
C THR A 159 -13.10 -20.16 18.00
N PRO A 160 -13.90 -19.80 19.02
CA PRO A 160 -14.55 -18.48 19.07
C PRO A 160 -13.57 -17.30 18.96
N ALA A 161 -12.35 -17.44 19.51
CA ALA A 161 -11.30 -16.44 19.43
C ALA A 161 -10.77 -16.24 18.00
N GLN A 162 -10.48 -17.32 17.27
CA GLN A 162 -10.08 -17.25 15.86
C GLN A 162 -11.22 -16.69 14.98
N ALA A 163 -12.47 -17.08 15.23
CA ALA A 163 -13.63 -16.55 14.52
C ALA A 163 -13.81 -15.02 14.71
N ALA A 164 -13.58 -14.53 15.93
CA ALA A 164 -13.55 -13.10 16.24
C ALA A 164 -12.38 -12.39 15.53
N ALA A 165 -11.18 -12.97 15.54
CA ALA A 165 -10.01 -12.42 14.85
C ALA A 165 -10.23 -12.28 13.32
N LEU A 166 -10.82 -13.29 12.66
CA LEU A 166 -11.17 -13.24 11.24
C LEU A 166 -12.27 -12.20 10.93
N LYS A 167 -13.24 -12.02 11.84
CA LYS A 167 -14.27 -10.97 11.73
C LYS A 167 -13.61 -9.57 11.80
N GLU A 168 -12.63 -9.40 12.69
CA GLU A 168 -11.85 -8.18 12.83
C GLU A 168 -10.92 -7.90 11.65
N GLU A 169 -10.23 -8.91 11.13
CA GLU A 169 -9.42 -8.80 9.91
C GLU A 169 -10.28 -8.36 8.72
N ARG A 170 -11.45 -8.99 8.53
CA ARG A 170 -12.44 -8.62 7.51
C ARG A 170 -12.92 -7.17 7.69
N ARG A 171 -13.18 -6.74 8.93
CA ARG A 171 -13.58 -5.36 9.27
C ARG A 171 -12.49 -4.37 8.88
N LYS A 172 -11.24 -4.60 9.29
CA LYS A 172 -10.06 -3.79 8.94
C LYS A 172 -9.85 -3.71 7.42
N ARG A 173 -9.95 -4.84 6.72
CA ARG A 173 -9.81 -4.92 5.26
C ARG A 173 -10.89 -4.14 4.52
N LEU A 174 -12.15 -4.23 4.97
CA LEU A 174 -13.26 -3.46 4.38
C LEU A 174 -13.14 -1.96 4.67
N ALA A 175 -12.75 -1.58 5.90
CA ALA A 175 -12.48 -0.20 6.26
C ALA A 175 -11.36 0.41 5.40
N LYS A 176 -10.25 -0.31 5.21
CA LYS A 176 -9.15 0.05 4.29
C LYS A 176 -9.64 0.23 2.85
N ARG A 177 -10.48 -0.68 2.32
CA ARG A 177 -11.08 -0.53 0.98
C ARG A 177 -12.00 0.70 0.88
N ARG A 178 -12.79 0.98 1.92
CA ARG A 178 -13.67 2.18 1.98
C ARG A 178 -12.86 3.47 2.02
N SER A 179 -11.80 3.55 2.84
CA SER A 179 -10.94 4.74 2.91
C SER A 179 -10.16 4.98 1.61
N PHE A 180 -9.70 3.93 0.93
CA PHE A 180 -9.11 4.08 -0.41
C PHE A 180 -10.13 4.56 -1.46
N LYS A 181 -11.37 4.05 -1.45
CA LYS A 181 -12.42 4.54 -2.37
C LYS A 181 -12.69 6.03 -2.12
N ALA A 182 -12.92 6.41 -0.87
CA ALA A 182 -13.15 7.80 -0.49
C ALA A 182 -11.96 8.72 -0.83
N LYS A 183 -10.71 8.28 -0.58
CA LYS A 183 -9.52 9.04 -0.96
C LYS A 183 -9.43 9.24 -2.48
N ARG A 184 -9.67 8.19 -3.27
CA ARG A 184 -9.66 8.27 -4.75
C ARG A 184 -10.76 9.21 -5.26
N GLU A 185 -11.94 9.15 -4.67
CA GLU A 185 -13.05 10.06 -4.99
C GLU A 185 -12.69 11.52 -4.71
N LEU A 186 -12.11 11.82 -3.54
CA LEU A 186 -11.61 13.17 -3.24
C LEU A 186 -10.50 13.64 -4.19
N THR A 187 -9.64 12.72 -4.67
CA THR A 187 -8.62 13.04 -5.70
C THR A 187 -9.25 13.32 -7.05
N VAL A 188 -10.27 12.56 -7.48
CA VAL A 188 -11.01 12.80 -8.73
C VAL A 188 -11.79 14.11 -8.67
N LEU A 189 -12.34 14.47 -7.52
CA LEU A 189 -12.99 15.77 -7.25
C LEU A 189 -11.99 16.92 -7.09
N GLY A 190 -10.68 16.70 -7.29
CA GLY A 190 -9.65 17.74 -7.22
C GLY A 190 -9.48 18.38 -5.84
N LYS A 191 -9.75 17.66 -4.74
CA LYS A 191 -9.68 18.24 -3.39
C LYS A 191 -8.27 18.79 -3.08
N PRO A 192 -8.16 20.07 -2.67
CA PRO A 192 -6.89 20.70 -2.32
C PRO A 192 -6.01 19.88 -1.38
N LYS A 193 -4.71 19.85 -1.66
CA LYS A 193 -3.71 19.24 -0.77
C LYS A 193 -3.54 20.12 0.47
N ARG A 194 -3.49 19.47 1.64
CA ARG A 194 -3.24 20.10 2.94
C ARG A 194 -2.02 21.02 2.88
N PRO A 195 -1.99 22.10 3.68
CA PRO A 195 -0.88 23.04 3.67
C PRO A 195 0.39 22.34 4.16
N ARG A 196 1.52 22.66 3.55
CA ARG A 196 2.85 22.13 3.89
C ARG A 196 3.37 22.84 5.14
N SER A 197 3.96 22.07 6.06
CA SER A 197 4.75 22.64 7.15
C SER A 197 6.11 23.11 6.62
N GLY A 198 6.76 24.08 7.29
CA GLY A 198 8.10 24.53 6.92
C GLY A 198 9.12 23.39 6.86
N PHE A 199 9.00 22.39 7.74
CA PHE A 199 9.81 21.17 7.65
C PHE A 199 9.51 20.34 6.38
N ASN A 200 8.27 20.29 5.90
CA ASN A 200 7.95 19.60 4.64
C ASN A 200 8.54 20.33 3.43
N ILE A 201 8.59 21.67 3.48
CA ILE A 201 9.19 22.52 2.44
C ILE A 201 10.72 22.30 2.43
N PHE A 202 11.36 22.43 3.59
CA PHE A 202 12.78 22.09 3.80
C PHE A 202 13.13 20.68 3.29
N VAL A 203 12.32 19.66 3.64
CA VAL A 203 12.52 18.30 3.14
C VAL A 203 12.37 18.23 1.61
N SER A 204 11.40 18.90 1.00
CA SER A 204 11.25 18.87 -0.47
C SER A 204 12.41 19.54 -1.23
N GLU A 205 13.10 20.50 -0.62
CA GLU A 205 14.26 21.16 -1.23
C GLU A 205 15.58 20.38 -1.00
N ASN A 206 15.72 19.76 0.18
CA ASN A 206 16.96 19.11 0.60
C ASN A 206 16.99 17.58 0.34
N PHE A 207 15.84 16.96 0.05
CA PHE A 207 15.77 15.54 -0.30
C PHE A 207 16.22 15.31 -1.74
N LYS A 208 17.51 15.08 -1.95
CA LYS A 208 18.08 14.64 -3.23
C LYS A 208 18.03 13.12 -3.37
N GLU A 209 17.54 12.64 -4.50
CA GLU A 209 17.41 11.22 -4.83
C GLU A 209 18.75 10.62 -5.32
N SER A 210 19.78 10.70 -4.47
CA SER A 210 21.03 9.95 -4.64
C SER A 210 20.86 8.45 -4.33
N GLU A 211 21.58 7.59 -5.06
CA GLU A 211 21.63 6.16 -4.75
C GLU A 211 22.40 5.88 -3.44
N GLY A 212 22.09 4.76 -2.78
CA GLY A 212 22.89 4.22 -1.66
C GLY A 212 22.35 4.41 -0.23
N VAL A 213 21.49 5.39 0.05
CA VAL A 213 20.90 5.57 1.41
C VAL A 213 19.39 5.40 1.37
N SER A 214 18.85 4.53 2.24
CA SER A 214 17.41 4.30 2.39
C SER A 214 16.64 5.63 2.60
N PRO A 215 15.51 5.87 1.90
CA PRO A 215 14.71 7.09 2.05
C PRO A 215 14.32 7.41 3.51
N VAL A 216 14.12 6.37 4.33
CA VAL A 216 13.80 6.53 5.77
C VAL A 216 15.01 7.08 6.55
N ALA A 217 16.22 6.61 6.24
CA ALA A 217 17.44 7.11 6.86
C ALA A 217 17.75 8.55 6.42
N LYS A 218 17.54 8.87 5.13
CA LYS A 218 17.63 10.26 4.63
C LYS A 218 16.66 11.20 5.35
N LEU A 219 15.39 10.79 5.52
CA LEU A 219 14.40 11.61 6.23
C LEU A 219 14.79 11.83 7.70
N LYS A 220 15.41 10.84 8.35
CA LYS A 220 15.95 10.99 9.71
C LYS A 220 17.10 12.01 9.75
N GLN A 221 18.06 11.91 8.83
CA GLN A 221 19.16 12.88 8.70
C GLN A 221 18.65 14.30 8.46
N LEU A 222 17.64 14.48 7.60
CA LEU A 222 17.00 15.78 7.36
C LEU A 222 16.25 16.30 8.60
N PHE A 223 15.61 15.42 9.38
CA PHE A 223 15.00 15.82 10.65
C PHE A 223 16.05 16.30 11.65
N ASP A 224 17.15 15.55 11.81
CA ASP A 224 18.25 15.90 12.72
C ASP A 224 18.94 17.21 12.28
N ALA A 225 19.10 17.44 10.97
CA ALA A 225 19.57 18.70 10.41
C ALA A 225 18.60 19.85 10.70
N TRP A 226 17.29 19.65 10.46
CA TRP A 226 16.27 20.65 10.77
C TRP A 226 16.25 21.02 12.25
N GLN A 227 16.43 20.08 13.18
CA GLN A 227 16.50 20.42 14.60
C GLN A 227 17.67 21.36 14.89
N LYS A 228 18.85 21.11 14.29
CA LYS A 228 20.08 21.91 14.47
C LYS A 228 20.03 23.32 13.85
N LEU A 229 19.17 23.58 12.86
CA LEU A 229 19.04 24.92 12.26
C LEU A 229 18.60 25.97 13.29
N SER A 230 19.16 27.17 13.22
CA SER A 230 18.77 28.29 14.08
C SER A 230 17.34 28.78 13.79
N SER A 231 16.77 29.58 14.69
CA SER A 231 15.47 30.23 14.48
C SER A 231 15.47 31.11 13.23
N THR A 232 16.57 31.82 12.94
CA THR A 232 16.75 32.66 11.74
C THR A 232 16.80 31.84 10.45
N GLN A 233 17.55 30.73 10.43
CA GLN A 233 17.60 29.80 9.29
C GLN A 233 16.25 29.12 9.02
N LYS A 234 15.42 28.95 10.06
CA LYS A 234 14.05 28.42 9.94
C LYS A 234 13.03 29.44 9.42
N GLN A 235 13.26 30.76 9.56
CA GLN A 235 12.25 31.77 9.20
C GLN A 235 11.75 31.69 7.75
N PRO A 236 12.60 31.55 6.70
CA PRO A 236 12.11 31.50 5.32
C PRO A 236 11.15 30.33 5.09
N TYR A 237 11.48 29.15 5.63
CA TYR A 237 10.62 27.96 5.55
C TYR A 237 9.31 28.12 6.34
N LEU A 238 9.31 28.88 7.44
CA LEU A 238 8.11 29.19 8.21
C LEU A 238 7.21 30.18 7.45
N GLN A 239 7.79 31.22 6.84
CA GLN A 239 7.06 32.16 5.98
C GLN A 239 6.41 31.44 4.79
N LEU A 240 7.17 30.63 4.04
CA LEU A 240 6.64 29.81 2.95
C LEU A 240 5.53 28.83 3.41
N ALA A 241 5.54 28.41 4.67
CA ALA A 241 4.48 27.58 5.24
C ALA A 241 3.21 28.37 5.59
N GLU A 242 3.34 29.63 6.00
CA GLU A 242 2.19 30.55 6.14
C GLU A 242 1.58 30.86 4.75
N ASP A 243 2.40 31.13 3.74
CA ASP A 243 1.94 31.34 2.37
C ASP A 243 1.20 30.11 1.81
N ASP A 244 1.70 28.90 2.07
CA ASP A 244 1.05 27.65 1.66
C ASP A 244 -0.27 27.39 2.44
N LYS A 245 -0.45 27.95 3.64
CA LYS A 245 -1.77 28.00 4.31
C LYS A 245 -2.72 28.95 3.59
N VAL A 246 -2.29 30.16 3.22
CA VAL A 246 -3.12 31.13 2.47
C VAL A 246 -3.56 30.53 1.13
N ARG A 247 -2.64 29.91 0.39
CA ARG A 247 -2.92 29.11 -0.80
C ARG A 247 -4.01 28.06 -0.53
N TYR A 248 -3.81 27.20 0.48
CA TYR A 248 -4.75 26.15 0.84
C TYR A 248 -6.12 26.69 1.24
N GLU A 249 -6.20 27.81 1.96
CA GLU A 249 -7.48 28.41 2.33
C GLU A 249 -8.25 28.91 1.11
N ASN A 250 -7.59 29.60 0.19
CA ASN A 250 -8.21 30.11 -1.03
C ASN A 250 -8.67 28.96 -1.96
N GLU A 251 -7.82 27.96 -2.16
CA GLU A 251 -8.18 26.73 -2.88
C GLU A 251 -9.37 26.01 -2.22
N MET A 252 -9.37 25.88 -0.89
CA MET A 252 -10.45 25.19 -0.16
C MET A 252 -11.76 25.97 -0.18
N ARG A 253 -11.76 27.31 -0.12
CA ARG A 253 -12.98 28.13 -0.25
C ARG A 253 -13.61 27.89 -1.63
N SER A 254 -12.81 27.97 -2.68
CA SER A 254 -13.26 27.74 -4.07
C SER A 254 -13.74 26.30 -4.28
N TRP A 255 -13.03 25.33 -3.72
CA TRP A 255 -13.40 23.92 -3.81
C TRP A 255 -14.69 23.60 -3.01
N GLU A 256 -14.87 24.16 -1.82
CA GLU A 256 -16.10 23.96 -1.03
C GLU A 256 -17.31 24.60 -1.71
N ALA A 257 -17.17 25.79 -2.30
CA ALA A 257 -18.22 26.41 -3.13
C ALA A 257 -18.62 25.49 -4.31
N LYS A 258 -17.65 24.94 -5.04
CA LYS A 258 -17.90 23.96 -6.11
C LYS A 258 -18.56 22.66 -5.60
N MET A 259 -18.30 22.24 -4.35
CA MET A 259 -18.99 21.08 -3.79
C MET A 259 -20.44 21.40 -3.43
N VAL A 260 -20.78 22.62 -3.00
CA VAL A 260 -22.19 23.06 -2.83
C VAL A 260 -22.92 23.03 -4.18
N GLU A 261 -22.33 23.63 -5.22
CA GLU A 261 -22.89 23.67 -6.58
C GLU A 261 -23.18 22.27 -7.14
N LEU A 262 -22.32 21.29 -6.84
CA LEU A 262 -22.51 19.89 -7.23
C LEU A 262 -23.41 19.07 -6.29
N GLY A 263 -24.06 19.69 -5.29
CA GLY A 263 -24.90 19.00 -4.30
C GLY A 263 -24.14 18.06 -3.36
N ARG A 264 -22.81 18.21 -3.25
CA ARG A 264 -21.86 17.39 -2.48
C ARG A 264 -21.50 18.03 -1.13
N GLU A 265 -22.50 18.55 -0.44
CA GLU A 265 -22.32 19.20 0.87
C GLU A 265 -21.73 18.26 1.93
N ASP A 266 -21.89 16.94 1.75
CA ASP A 266 -21.29 15.87 2.57
C ASP A 266 -19.76 15.99 2.72
N LEU A 267 -19.09 16.67 1.78
CA LEU A 267 -17.64 16.79 1.72
C LEU A 267 -17.07 18.08 2.31
N ILE A 268 -17.92 19.03 2.69
CA ILE A 268 -17.55 20.35 3.23
C ILE A 268 -17.03 20.21 4.67
N ARG A 269 -16.05 21.04 5.06
CA ARG A 269 -15.56 21.07 6.45
C ARG A 269 -16.66 21.58 7.38
N SER A 270 -17.12 20.73 8.30
CA SER A 270 -17.95 21.19 9.42
C SER A 270 -17.18 22.21 10.27
N LYS A 271 -17.76 23.41 10.46
CA LYS A 271 -17.20 24.47 11.30
C LYS A 271 -17.28 24.15 12.80
N LYS A 272 -18.10 23.19 13.22
CA LYS A 272 -18.23 22.80 14.64
C LYS A 272 -17.02 21.94 15.04
N PRO A 273 -16.26 22.29 16.10
CA PRO A 273 -15.19 21.44 16.59
C PRO A 273 -15.78 20.12 17.05
N ARG A 274 -15.27 19.00 16.51
CA ARG A 274 -15.64 17.67 17.02
C ARG A 274 -15.21 17.58 18.48
N PRO A 275 -16.08 17.19 19.43
CA PRO A 275 -15.65 17.00 20.81
C PRO A 275 -14.50 15.98 20.81
N LYS A 276 -13.35 16.37 21.37
CA LYS A 276 -12.23 15.44 21.56
C LYS A 276 -12.76 14.31 22.43
N LYS A 277 -12.85 13.09 21.88
CA LYS A 277 -13.27 11.92 22.63
C LYS A 277 -12.23 11.64 23.70
N LYS A 278 -12.42 12.19 24.89
CA LYS A 278 -11.59 11.90 26.06
C LYS A 278 -11.74 10.41 26.35
N THR A 279 -10.61 9.73 26.42
CA THR A 279 -10.49 8.41 27.03
C THR A 279 -10.63 8.58 28.55
N ALA A 280 -11.36 7.67 29.21
CA ALA A 280 -11.71 7.81 30.64
C ALA A 280 -10.48 8.02 31.56
N GLU A 281 -9.36 7.36 31.27
CA GLU A 281 -8.07 7.55 31.98
C GLU A 281 -7.57 9.01 31.99
N THR A 282 -7.97 9.83 31.01
CA THR A 282 -7.55 11.24 30.92
C THR A 282 -8.40 12.14 31.83
N GLU A 283 -9.63 11.72 32.17
CA GLU A 283 -10.50 12.47 33.09
C GLU A 283 -10.11 12.21 34.54
N GLU A 284 -9.84 10.96 34.91
CA GLU A 284 -9.33 10.60 36.24
C GLU A 284 -8.01 11.31 36.58
N LYS A 285 -7.05 11.33 35.64
CA LYS A 285 -5.76 12.02 35.81
C LYS A 285 -5.88 13.54 35.87
N THR A 286 -6.91 14.14 35.27
CA THR A 286 -7.16 15.59 35.38
C THR A 286 -7.98 15.97 36.62
N ALA A 287 -8.76 15.04 37.17
CA ALA A 287 -9.45 15.21 38.45
C ALA A 287 -8.45 15.15 39.63
N THR A 288 -7.60 14.13 39.67
CA THR A 288 -6.55 13.97 40.71
C THR A 288 -5.54 15.12 40.71
N ALA A 289 -5.10 15.59 39.55
CA ALA A 289 -4.21 16.76 39.44
C ALA A 289 -4.87 18.08 39.89
N LYS A 290 -6.20 18.22 39.77
CA LYS A 290 -6.94 19.38 40.30
C LYS A 290 -7.14 19.29 41.81
N ALA A 291 -7.40 18.09 42.34
CA ALA A 291 -7.52 17.86 43.78
C ALA A 291 -6.21 18.21 44.52
N SER A 292 -5.07 17.70 44.04
CA SER A 292 -3.76 18.01 44.66
C SER A 292 -3.38 19.49 44.55
N SER A 293 -3.75 20.17 43.45
CA SER A 293 -3.57 21.62 43.33
C SER A 293 -4.41 22.41 44.34
N HIS A 294 -5.65 21.98 44.60
CA HIS A 294 -6.53 22.63 45.58
C HIS A 294 -6.06 22.39 47.02
N GLU A 295 -5.59 21.18 47.34
CA GLU A 295 -5.04 20.83 48.65
C GLU A 295 -3.76 21.61 48.97
N ASN A 296 -2.83 21.72 48.01
CA ASN A 296 -1.62 22.53 48.16
C ASN A 296 -1.95 24.03 48.33
N LYS A 297 -2.96 24.54 47.62
CA LYS A 297 -3.43 25.93 47.80
C LYS A 297 -4.01 26.16 49.20
N ALA A 298 -4.77 25.21 49.74
CA ALA A 298 -5.31 25.30 51.10
C ALA A 298 -4.20 25.28 52.17
N LYS A 299 -3.22 24.37 52.05
CA LYS A 299 -2.05 24.29 52.94
C LYS A 299 -1.19 25.57 52.92
N LEU A 300 -1.12 26.26 51.78
CA LEU A 300 -0.38 27.52 51.64
C LEU A 300 -1.15 28.74 52.17
N GLN A 301 -2.48 28.65 52.28
CA GLN A 301 -3.31 29.68 52.92
C GLN A 301 -3.23 29.59 54.45
N LEU A 302 -3.32 28.37 55.00
CA LEU A 302 -3.21 28.11 56.45
C LEU A 302 -1.86 28.58 57.04
N LYS A 303 -0.75 28.27 56.38
CA LYS A 303 0.58 28.75 56.81
C LYS A 303 0.74 30.28 56.78
N ARG A 304 -0.10 30.99 56.04
CA ARG A 304 -0.06 32.47 55.94
C ARG A 304 -0.95 33.16 56.99
N SER A 305 -1.66 32.39 57.82
CA SER A 305 -2.45 32.87 58.95
C SER A 305 -1.84 32.51 60.32
N GLU A 306 -0.64 31.94 60.32
CA GLU A 306 0.12 31.54 61.52
C GLU A 306 1.43 32.35 61.69
N GLU A 307 1.68 33.32 60.80
CA GLU A 307 2.71 34.37 60.86
C GLU A 307 2.06 35.74 61.05
#